data_AF-A0A4R7AVN5-F1
#
_entry.id   AF-A0A4R7AVN5-F1
#
_cell.length_a   1.000
_cell.length_b   1.000
_cell.length_c   1.000
_cell.angle_alpha   90.00
_cell.angle_beta   90.00
_cell.angle_gamma   90.00
#
_symmetry.space_group_name_H-M   'P 1'
#
loop_
_entity.id
_entity.type
_entity.pdbx_description
1 polymer ?
#
loop_
_entity_poly.entity_id
_entity_poly.type
_entity_poly.pdbx_seq_one_letter_code
_entity_poly.pdbx_strand_id
1 'polypeptide(L)'
;MRHCKKISASIFSIATSLTLSACGSIHVSKTYPGVELPANQVAVYSPFNRGDFSGPSISTQALNGKPLGEYFPNSPFGPYISFLPGDVTVRISFVDYDDVFASILLPNLAQMKVKNFVGYYDLKFTAKPGKFYAPIFNYNLPHDKRLTEMCISELPLDSSLSETRMPQHYVACAAPSLPPTEDNIKICAAINTSNNKTTIYNQMCQGIISGNTK
;
A
#
# COMPACT_ATOMS: atom_id res chain seq x y z
N MET A 1 63.43 42.95 -20.27
CA MET A 1 62.73 42.89 -21.57
C MET A 1 62.60 41.44 -21.99
N ARG A 2 61.35 41.02 -22.29
CA ARG A 2 60.92 40.03 -23.31
C ARG A 2 61.55 38.62 -23.30
N HIS A 3 60.74 37.61 -22.94
CA HIS A 3 60.21 36.55 -23.83
C HIS A 3 61.06 35.26 -23.78
N CYS A 4 60.58 34.02 -23.90
CA CYS A 4 59.27 33.37 -23.77
C CYS A 4 59.54 31.83 -23.76
N LYS A 5 58.77 31.07 -22.97
CA LYS A 5 58.38 29.63 -23.09
C LYS A 5 59.41 28.53 -23.44
N LYS A 6 59.45 27.52 -22.56
CA LYS A 6 58.96 26.15 -22.86
C LYS A 6 58.38 25.54 -21.58
N ILE A 7 57.05 25.49 -21.51
CA ILE A 7 56.31 24.72 -20.51
C ILE A 7 56.36 23.28 -21.01
N SER A 8 57.13 22.43 -20.33
CA SER A 8 57.05 20.98 -20.53
C SER A 8 55.81 20.48 -19.80
N ALA A 9 54.85 19.98 -20.56
CA ALA A 9 53.63 19.39 -20.04
C ALA A 9 53.94 18.04 -19.40
N SER A 10 54.17 18.03 -18.09
CA SER A 10 54.00 16.80 -17.30
C SER A 10 52.51 16.60 -17.10
N ILE A 11 51.93 15.75 -17.95
CA ILE A 11 50.56 15.26 -17.81
C ILE A 11 50.51 14.48 -16.49
N PHE A 12 49.92 15.10 -15.47
CA PHE A 12 49.45 14.40 -14.28
C PHE A 12 48.25 13.57 -14.73
N SER A 13 48.44 12.25 -14.89
CA SER A 13 47.34 11.31 -15.08
C SER A 13 46.57 11.20 -13.77
N ILE A 14 45.62 12.12 -13.56
CA ILE A 14 44.57 11.91 -12.58
C ILE A 14 43.60 10.93 -13.22
N ALA A 15 43.75 9.65 -12.89
CA ALA A 15 42.71 8.66 -13.11
C ALA A 15 41.56 8.91 -12.13
N THR A 16 40.83 10.00 -12.32
CA THR A 16 39.50 10.18 -11.73
C THR A 16 38.49 9.55 -12.68
N SER A 17 38.34 8.23 -12.57
CA SER A 17 37.15 7.53 -13.02
C SER A 17 35.96 7.96 -12.16
N LEU A 18 35.46 9.16 -12.47
CA LEU A 18 34.12 9.60 -12.14
C LEU A 18 33.17 9.00 -13.18
N THR A 19 32.69 7.78 -12.91
CA THR A 19 31.48 7.29 -13.55
C THR A 19 30.57 6.69 -12.49
N LEU A 20 29.58 7.50 -12.13
CA LEU A 20 28.23 7.16 -11.72
C LEU A 20 28.08 6.07 -10.65
N SER A 21 27.93 6.56 -9.42
CA SER A 21 26.73 6.31 -8.61
C SER A 21 26.08 4.94 -8.80
N ALA A 22 26.40 4.04 -7.88
CA ALA A 22 25.48 3.06 -7.30
C ALA A 22 24.23 2.76 -8.14
N CYS A 23 24.36 1.91 -9.16
CA CYS A 23 23.27 0.98 -9.45
C CYS A 23 23.21 0.02 -8.27
N GLY A 24 22.59 0.46 -7.18
CA GLY A 24 22.06 -0.46 -6.19
C GLY A 24 21.07 -1.30 -6.96
N SER A 25 21.51 -2.46 -7.48
CA SER A 25 20.61 -3.53 -7.84
C SER A 25 19.69 -3.65 -6.64
N ILE A 26 18.40 -3.33 -6.83
CA ILE A 26 17.40 -3.64 -5.83
C ILE A 26 17.65 -5.12 -5.55
N HIS A 27 18.21 -5.43 -4.38
CA HIS A 27 18.34 -6.82 -3.94
C HIS A 27 16.90 -7.21 -3.61
N VAL A 28 16.21 -7.67 -4.65
CA VAL A 28 14.83 -8.14 -4.64
C VAL A 28 14.84 -9.42 -3.80
N SER A 29 14.87 -9.22 -2.49
CA SER A 29 15.15 -10.26 -1.52
C SER A 29 13.87 -11.07 -1.26
N LYS A 30 13.83 -12.27 -1.85
CA LYS A 30 13.17 -13.51 -1.38
C LYS A 30 11.64 -13.53 -1.28
N THR A 31 10.94 -13.46 -2.41
CA THR A 31 9.46 -13.55 -2.40
C THR A 31 8.84 -14.40 -3.52
N TYR A 32 9.67 -14.88 -4.44
CA TYR A 32 9.36 -15.98 -5.36
C TYR A 32 10.22 -17.19 -4.98
N PRO A 33 9.63 -18.36 -4.64
CA PRO A 33 10.40 -19.53 -4.21
C PRO A 33 10.99 -20.34 -5.37
N GLY A 34 10.75 -19.94 -6.62
CA GLY A 34 11.26 -20.63 -7.81
C GLY A 34 12.65 -20.17 -8.22
N VAL A 35 13.02 -20.50 -9.47
CA VAL A 35 14.32 -20.13 -10.06
C VAL A 35 14.49 -18.61 -10.08
N GLU A 36 15.69 -18.10 -9.86
CA GLU A 36 15.95 -16.67 -9.99
C GLU A 36 15.62 -16.16 -11.40
N LEU A 37 14.83 -15.09 -11.48
CA LEU A 37 14.41 -14.47 -12.74
C LEU A 37 14.88 -13.01 -12.81
N PRO A 38 15.16 -12.49 -14.02
CA PRO A 38 15.41 -11.07 -14.22
C PRO A 38 14.27 -10.18 -13.71
N ALA A 39 14.60 -8.97 -13.21
CA ALA A 39 13.63 -8.05 -12.62
C ALA A 39 12.48 -7.65 -13.57
N ASN A 40 12.75 -7.58 -14.88
CA ASN A 40 11.74 -7.28 -15.90
C ASN A 40 10.78 -8.46 -16.19
N GLN A 41 11.01 -9.64 -15.62
CA GLN A 41 10.14 -10.82 -15.77
C GLN A 41 9.25 -11.07 -14.55
N VAL A 42 9.49 -10.37 -13.44
CA VAL A 42 8.69 -10.48 -12.21
C VAL A 42 7.79 -9.27 -12.02
N ALA A 43 6.73 -9.45 -11.24
CA ALA A 43 5.93 -8.36 -10.69
C ALA A 43 6.39 -8.08 -9.25
N VAL A 44 6.34 -6.81 -8.83
CA VAL A 44 6.74 -6.38 -7.47
C VAL A 44 5.55 -5.72 -6.78
N TYR A 45 5.28 -6.07 -5.53
CA TYR A 45 4.23 -5.50 -4.71
C TYR A 45 4.82 -4.88 -3.44
N SER A 46 4.35 -3.69 -3.04
CA SER A 46 4.69 -3.11 -1.74
C SER A 46 3.66 -3.54 -0.69
N PRO A 47 4.09 -4.14 0.43
CA PRO A 47 3.15 -4.53 1.49
C PRO A 47 2.63 -3.36 2.31
N PHE A 48 3.18 -2.16 2.09
CA PHE A 48 2.81 -0.95 2.81
C PHE A 48 1.93 -0.06 1.97
N ASN A 49 0.96 0.57 2.63
CA ASN A 49 0.33 1.76 2.09
C ASN A 49 1.39 2.85 1.91
N ARG A 50 1.44 3.45 0.72
CA ARG A 50 2.37 4.55 0.41
C ARG A 50 1.68 5.92 0.41
N GLY A 51 0.42 5.97 0.83
CA GLY A 51 -0.28 7.22 1.11
C GLY A 51 0.26 7.94 2.35
N ASP A 52 0.38 9.26 2.25
CA ASP A 52 0.66 10.13 3.39
C ASP A 52 -0.62 10.25 4.21
N PHE A 53 -0.78 9.39 5.21
CA PHE A 53 -1.94 9.42 6.08
C PHE A 53 -1.51 9.16 7.53
N SER A 54 -1.64 10.18 8.36
CA SER A 54 -1.53 10.11 9.82
C SER A 54 -2.78 9.46 10.45
N GLY A 55 -3.22 8.34 9.88
CA GLY A 55 -4.42 7.63 10.31
C GLY A 55 -4.16 6.15 10.59
N PRO A 56 -5.20 5.31 10.55
CA PRO A 56 -5.16 3.98 11.13
C PRO A 56 -4.10 3.13 10.44
N SER A 57 -3.40 2.32 11.23
CA SER A 57 -2.39 1.40 10.72
C SER A 57 -3.08 0.37 9.82
N ILE A 58 -2.98 0.59 8.50
CA ILE A 58 -3.36 -0.43 7.54
C ILE A 58 -2.13 -1.27 7.23
N SER A 59 -2.35 -2.58 7.17
CA SER A 59 -1.29 -3.55 6.90
C SER A 59 -1.79 -4.52 5.86
N THR A 60 -0.96 -4.81 4.85
CA THR A 60 -1.22 -5.99 4.04
C THR A 60 -1.05 -7.22 4.93
N GLN A 61 -2.04 -8.10 4.97
CA GLN A 61 -2.00 -9.31 5.78
C GLN A 61 -1.72 -10.55 4.95
N ALA A 62 -2.22 -10.62 3.71
CA ALA A 62 -2.03 -11.76 2.84
C ALA A 62 -1.88 -11.38 1.36
N LEU A 63 -1.11 -12.20 0.65
CA LEU A 63 -0.94 -12.17 -0.79
C LEU A 63 -1.16 -13.59 -1.33
N ASN A 64 -2.10 -13.75 -2.26
CA ASN A 64 -2.50 -15.02 -2.86
C ASN A 64 -2.84 -16.10 -1.81
N GLY A 65 -3.61 -15.70 -0.79
CA GLY A 65 -4.07 -16.58 0.28
C GLY A 65 -3.00 -16.95 1.31
N LYS A 66 -1.73 -16.55 1.10
CA LYS A 66 -0.65 -16.78 2.05
C LYS A 66 -0.41 -15.54 2.93
N PRO A 67 -0.34 -15.70 4.27
CA PRO A 67 0.05 -14.63 5.18
C PRO A 67 1.40 -14.02 4.82
N LEU A 68 1.54 -12.69 4.98
CA LEU A 68 2.82 -12.02 4.70
C LEU A 68 3.98 -12.49 5.58
N GLY A 69 3.69 -12.90 6.82
CA GLY A 69 4.68 -13.48 7.71
C GLY A 69 5.31 -14.77 7.20
N GLU A 70 4.65 -15.51 6.29
CA GLU A 70 5.26 -16.69 5.67
C GLU A 70 6.32 -16.33 4.63
N TYR A 71 6.18 -15.17 3.98
CA TYR A 71 7.19 -14.65 3.05
C TYR A 71 8.36 -14.01 3.79
N PHE A 72 8.10 -13.37 4.95
CA PHE A 72 9.12 -12.75 5.78
C PHE A 72 8.95 -13.07 7.28
N PRO A 73 9.38 -14.25 7.72
CA PRO A 73 9.16 -14.71 9.10
C PRO A 73 9.85 -13.83 10.16
N ASN A 74 10.94 -13.15 9.79
CA ASN A 74 11.73 -12.33 10.72
C ASN A 74 11.42 -10.83 10.63
N SER A 75 10.67 -10.40 9.61
CA SER A 75 10.25 -9.02 9.41
C SER A 75 9.05 -9.03 8.46
N PRO A 76 7.81 -9.20 8.95
CA PRO A 76 6.63 -9.40 8.10
C PRO A 76 6.37 -8.22 7.14
N PHE A 77 7.09 -7.13 7.35
CA PHE A 77 7.04 -5.86 6.66
C PHE A 77 8.31 -5.64 5.82
N GLY A 78 8.76 -6.65 5.07
CA GLY A 78 9.81 -6.48 4.07
C GLY A 78 9.45 -5.34 3.09
N PRO A 79 10.44 -4.65 2.50
CA PRO A 79 10.15 -3.44 1.73
C PRO A 79 9.27 -3.71 0.50
N TYR A 80 9.45 -4.88 -0.15
CA TYR A 80 8.79 -5.29 -1.39
C TYR A 80 8.69 -6.81 -1.53
N ILE A 81 7.72 -7.28 -2.32
CA ILE A 81 7.41 -8.69 -2.59
C ILE A 81 7.42 -8.93 -4.10
N SER A 82 8.29 -9.79 -4.60
CA SER A 82 8.32 -10.22 -5.99
C SER A 82 7.68 -11.57 -6.20
N PHE A 83 6.91 -11.70 -7.27
CA PHE A 83 6.18 -12.91 -7.62
C PHE A 83 6.00 -12.99 -9.14
N LEU A 84 5.56 -14.15 -9.62
CA LEU A 84 5.28 -14.34 -11.03
C LEU A 84 4.07 -13.48 -11.46
N PRO A 85 4.11 -12.85 -12.65
CA PRO A 85 2.95 -12.22 -13.23
C PRO A 85 1.75 -13.17 -13.32
N GLY A 86 0.54 -12.63 -13.26
CA GLY A 86 -0.70 -13.40 -13.23
C GLY A 86 -1.71 -12.82 -12.25
N ASP A 87 -2.77 -13.58 -11.99
CA ASP A 87 -3.83 -13.12 -11.09
C ASP A 87 -3.35 -13.09 -9.64
N VAL A 88 -3.64 -11.96 -8.99
CA VAL A 88 -3.23 -11.66 -7.62
C VAL A 88 -4.47 -11.34 -6.80
N THR A 89 -4.54 -11.90 -5.59
CA THR A 89 -5.47 -11.46 -4.55
C THR A 89 -4.69 -10.94 -3.36
N VAL A 90 -4.99 -9.71 -2.95
CA VAL A 90 -4.37 -9.05 -1.78
C VAL A 90 -5.44 -8.80 -0.74
N ARG A 91 -5.13 -9.13 0.52
CA ARG A 91 -5.90 -8.69 1.68
C ARG A 91 -5.15 -7.62 2.46
N ILE A 92 -5.73 -6.43 2.54
CA ILE A 92 -5.22 -5.31 3.34
C ILE A 92 -6.17 -5.10 4.49
N SER A 93 -5.69 -5.28 5.71
CA SER A 93 -6.51 -5.12 6.90
C SER A 93 -6.22 -3.78 7.56
N PHE A 94 -7.24 -3.26 8.23
CA PHE A 94 -7.12 -2.10 9.09
C PHE A 94 -7.57 -2.48 10.49
N VAL A 95 -6.89 -1.90 11.47
CA VAL A 95 -7.32 -1.89 12.86
C VAL A 95 -7.44 -0.42 13.23
N ASP A 96 -8.61 -0.01 13.69
CA ASP A 96 -8.81 1.35 14.17
C ASP A 96 -8.01 1.54 15.45
N TYR A 97 -6.92 2.30 15.34
CA TYR A 97 -6.17 2.84 16.47
C TYR A 97 -6.54 4.32 16.54
N ASP A 98 -6.99 4.77 17.72
CA ASP A 98 -7.35 6.17 18.02
C ASP A 98 -8.62 6.72 17.30
N ASP A 99 -9.67 5.90 17.17
CA ASP A 99 -11.04 6.32 16.78
C ASP A 99 -11.15 6.96 15.38
N VAL A 100 -10.19 6.73 14.47
CA VAL A 100 -10.15 7.38 13.16
C VAL A 100 -11.29 6.88 12.27
N PHE A 101 -11.54 5.57 12.20
CA PHE A 101 -12.68 5.05 11.45
C PHE A 101 -14.01 5.46 12.07
N ALA A 102 -14.09 5.44 13.41
CA ALA A 102 -15.27 5.88 14.13
C ALA A 102 -15.64 7.35 13.83
N SER A 103 -14.65 8.25 13.81
CA SER A 103 -14.85 9.66 13.50
C SER A 103 -15.33 9.92 12.07
N ILE A 104 -15.00 9.05 11.11
CA ILE A 104 -15.48 9.16 9.73
C ILE A 104 -16.89 8.58 9.58
N LEU A 105 -17.17 7.47 10.27
CA LEU A 105 -18.50 6.85 10.28
C LEU A 105 -19.53 7.73 11.00
N LEU A 106 -19.08 8.49 12.01
CA LEU A 106 -19.89 9.33 12.88
C LEU A 106 -19.10 10.56 13.37
N PRO A 107 -19.01 11.63 12.56
CA PRO A 107 -18.23 12.82 12.88
C PRO A 107 -18.69 13.58 14.15
N ASN A 108 -19.91 13.33 14.64
CA ASN A 108 -20.48 14.03 15.79
C ASN A 108 -20.45 13.22 17.10
N LEU A 109 -19.89 12.00 17.10
CA LEU A 109 -19.82 11.13 18.27
C LEU A 109 -18.42 11.13 18.89
N ALA A 110 -17.97 12.33 19.30
CA ALA A 110 -16.66 12.60 19.90
C ALA A 110 -16.39 11.88 21.25
N GLN A 111 -17.29 10.99 21.69
CA GLN A 111 -17.22 10.30 22.98
C GLN A 111 -17.18 8.76 22.86
N MET A 112 -17.40 8.20 21.67
CA MET A 112 -17.26 6.75 21.49
C MET A 112 -15.78 6.41 21.29
N LYS A 113 -15.16 5.85 22.34
CA LYS A 113 -13.89 5.14 22.20
C LYS A 113 -14.16 3.79 21.53
N VAL A 114 -13.80 3.69 20.27
CA VAL A 114 -13.96 2.53 19.43
C VAL A 114 -12.63 1.78 19.41
N LYS A 115 -12.53 0.78 20.28
CA LYS A 115 -11.42 -0.16 20.26
C LYS A 115 -11.78 -1.37 19.42
N ASN A 116 -10.78 -1.98 18.79
CA ASN A 116 -10.89 -3.25 18.07
C ASN A 116 -11.86 -3.25 16.89
N PHE A 117 -12.18 -2.09 16.31
CA PHE A 117 -12.87 -2.04 15.03
C PHE A 117 -11.90 -2.48 13.94
N VAL A 118 -12.23 -3.59 13.30
CA VAL A 118 -11.35 -4.23 12.32
C VAL A 118 -12.07 -4.47 11.03
N GLY A 119 -11.36 -4.36 9.93
CA GLY A 119 -11.87 -4.70 8.62
C GLY A 119 -10.75 -4.96 7.65
N TYR A 120 -11.14 -5.24 6.41
CA TYR A 120 -10.19 -5.53 5.36
C TYR A 120 -10.71 -5.11 3.99
N TYR A 121 -9.78 -4.96 3.05
CA TYR A 121 -10.03 -4.78 1.63
C TYR A 121 -9.46 -6.00 0.91
N ASP A 122 -10.29 -6.69 0.14
CA ASP A 122 -9.85 -7.77 -0.74
C ASP A 122 -9.78 -7.24 -2.18
N LEU A 123 -8.57 -7.06 -2.68
CA LEU A 123 -8.32 -6.55 -4.03
C LEU A 123 -7.87 -7.69 -4.94
N LYS A 124 -8.43 -7.73 -6.15
CA LYS A 124 -8.04 -8.69 -7.19
C LYS A 124 -7.58 -7.93 -8.43
N PHE A 125 -6.42 -8.28 -8.95
CA PHE A 125 -5.87 -7.69 -10.17
C PHE A 125 -4.92 -8.66 -10.86
N THR A 126 -4.64 -8.43 -12.15
CA THR A 126 -3.66 -9.22 -12.90
C THR A 126 -2.33 -8.46 -12.96
N ALA A 127 -1.31 -9.01 -12.32
CA ALA A 127 0.04 -8.46 -12.31
C ALA A 127 0.79 -8.76 -13.61
N LYS A 128 1.62 -7.80 -14.05
CA LYS A 128 2.38 -7.85 -15.29
C LYS A 128 3.89 -7.87 -15.01
N PRO A 129 4.69 -8.45 -15.93
CA PRO A 129 6.14 -8.43 -15.82
C PRO A 129 6.67 -6.99 -15.83
N GLY A 130 7.68 -6.72 -15.00
CA GLY A 130 8.35 -5.42 -14.94
C GLY A 130 7.51 -4.30 -14.33
N LYS A 131 6.44 -4.64 -13.61
CA LYS A 131 5.56 -3.68 -12.94
C LYS A 131 5.68 -3.73 -11.42
N PHE A 132 5.49 -2.57 -10.82
CA PHE A 132 5.40 -2.34 -9.40
C PHE A 132 3.97 -2.00 -9.00
N TYR A 133 3.51 -2.57 -7.88
CA TYR A 133 2.16 -2.44 -7.38
C TYR A 133 2.17 -1.92 -5.95
N ALA A 134 1.45 -0.83 -5.69
CA ALA A 134 1.33 -0.27 -4.34
C ALA A 134 -0.13 -0.12 -3.92
N PRO A 135 -0.48 -0.57 -2.71
CA PRO A 135 -1.78 -0.24 -2.13
C PRO A 135 -1.82 1.23 -1.75
N ILE A 136 -2.94 1.87 -2.06
CA ILE A 136 -3.15 3.30 -1.87
C ILE A 136 -4.64 3.58 -1.67
N PHE A 137 -5.00 4.52 -0.80
CA PHE A 137 -6.39 4.98 -0.75
C PHE A 137 -6.79 5.63 -2.07
N ASN A 138 -8.07 5.56 -2.42
CA ASN A 138 -8.57 6.26 -3.61
C ASN A 138 -8.50 7.78 -3.40
N TYR A 139 -7.48 8.42 -3.96
CA TYR A 139 -7.28 9.86 -3.92
C TYR A 139 -8.21 10.65 -4.84
N ASN A 140 -8.92 9.98 -5.75
CA ASN A 140 -10.00 10.59 -6.53
C ASN A 140 -11.27 10.81 -5.69
N LEU A 141 -11.35 10.22 -4.48
CA LEU A 141 -12.41 10.49 -3.53
C LEU A 141 -12.10 11.73 -2.65
N PRO A 142 -13.15 12.46 -2.20
CA PRO A 142 -13.03 13.45 -1.13
C PRO A 142 -12.28 12.90 0.09
N HIS A 143 -11.57 13.78 0.81
CA HIS A 143 -10.69 13.39 1.91
C HIS A 143 -11.39 12.54 2.99
N ASP A 144 -12.61 12.91 3.35
CA ASP A 144 -13.50 12.21 4.29
C ASP A 144 -13.95 10.82 3.82
N LYS A 145 -13.79 10.52 2.53
CA LYS A 145 -14.19 9.25 1.90
C LYS A 145 -13.03 8.37 1.48
N ARG A 146 -11.77 8.81 1.67
CA ARG A 146 -10.60 8.03 1.22
C ARG A 146 -10.52 6.64 1.85
N LEU A 147 -10.97 6.49 3.09
CA LEU A 147 -11.01 5.19 3.78
C LEU A 147 -12.13 4.26 3.28
N THR A 148 -13.01 4.72 2.39
CA THR A 148 -14.09 3.87 1.87
C THR A 148 -13.67 3.09 0.65
N GLU A 149 -12.47 3.31 0.14
CA GLU A 149 -11.96 2.59 -1.01
C GLU A 149 -10.43 2.53 -1.00
N MET A 150 -9.93 1.29 -1.02
CA MET A 150 -8.52 0.99 -1.23
C MET A 150 -8.33 0.62 -2.70
N CYS A 151 -7.22 1.04 -3.30
CA CYS A 151 -6.88 0.76 -4.67
C CYS A 151 -5.44 0.25 -4.80
N ILE A 152 -5.13 -0.38 -5.92
CA ILE A 152 -3.76 -0.75 -6.33
C ILE A 152 -3.33 0.18 -7.46
N SER A 153 -2.25 0.93 -7.23
CA SER A 153 -1.56 1.69 -8.27
C SER A 153 -0.54 0.79 -8.98
N GLU A 154 -0.52 0.84 -10.32
CA GLU A 154 0.48 0.15 -11.16
C GLU A 154 1.49 1.19 -11.66
N LEU A 155 2.77 0.94 -11.42
CA LEU A 155 3.88 1.77 -11.88
C LEU A 155 4.92 0.91 -12.64
N PRO A 156 5.74 1.52 -13.51
CA PRO A 156 7.04 0.97 -13.85
C PRO A 156 7.88 0.62 -12.60
N LEU A 157 8.71 -0.41 -12.69
CA LEU A 157 9.49 -0.92 -11.55
C LEU A 157 10.53 0.08 -11.02
N ASP A 158 10.99 0.97 -11.89
CA ASP A 158 11.97 2.02 -11.68
C ASP A 158 11.35 3.38 -11.33
N SER A 159 10.02 3.49 -11.38
CA SER A 159 9.31 4.72 -11.03
C SER A 159 9.44 5.05 -9.55
N SER A 160 9.48 6.34 -9.27
CA SER A 160 9.36 6.83 -7.90
C SER A 160 7.97 6.55 -7.36
N LEU A 161 7.87 6.16 -6.08
CA LEU A 161 6.58 5.97 -5.40
C LEU A 161 5.72 7.25 -5.38
N SER A 162 6.34 8.43 -5.53
CA SER A 162 5.62 9.70 -5.68
C SER A 162 4.74 9.74 -6.94
N GLU A 163 5.05 8.93 -7.95
CA GLU A 163 4.29 8.84 -9.21
C GLU A 163 2.93 8.17 -9.03
N THR A 164 2.72 7.43 -7.93
CA THR A 164 1.37 6.95 -7.55
C THR A 164 0.38 8.10 -7.32
N ARG A 165 0.85 9.35 -7.21
CA ARG A 165 0.01 10.50 -6.89
C ARG A 165 -0.62 11.18 -8.11
N MET A 166 -0.01 11.12 -9.30
CA MET A 166 -0.51 11.81 -10.51
C MET A 166 0.06 11.24 -11.82
N PRO A 167 -0.77 10.97 -12.86
CA PRO A 167 -2.23 10.80 -12.81
C PRO A 167 -2.63 9.51 -12.07
N GLN A 168 -3.73 9.58 -11.31
CA GLN A 168 -4.22 8.46 -10.50
C GLN A 168 -4.85 7.40 -11.41
N HIS A 169 -4.07 6.38 -11.76
CA HIS A 169 -4.56 5.18 -12.44
C HIS A 169 -4.45 3.98 -11.51
N TYR A 170 -5.60 3.35 -11.26
CA TYR A 170 -5.71 2.16 -10.44
C TYR A 170 -6.04 0.94 -11.30
N VAL A 171 -5.39 -0.19 -11.02
CA VAL A 171 -5.68 -1.46 -11.71
C VAL A 171 -6.78 -2.26 -11.02
N ALA A 172 -7.04 -1.96 -9.75
CA ALA A 172 -8.13 -2.50 -8.97
C ALA A 172 -8.46 -1.58 -7.80
N CYS A 173 -9.71 -1.57 -7.38
CA CYS A 173 -10.17 -0.93 -6.16
C CYS A 173 -11.17 -1.86 -5.46
N ALA A 174 -11.27 -1.74 -4.14
CA ALA A 174 -12.23 -2.48 -3.34
C ALA A 174 -12.78 -1.60 -2.22
N ALA A 175 -14.06 -1.80 -1.94
CA ALA A 175 -14.70 -1.29 -0.75
C ALA A 175 -14.25 -2.08 0.50
N PRO A 176 -14.28 -1.47 1.69
CA PRO A 176 -13.99 -2.17 2.93
C PRO A 176 -15.06 -3.24 3.20
N SER A 177 -14.61 -4.38 3.70
CA SER A 177 -15.41 -5.44 4.29
C SER A 177 -15.15 -5.50 5.78
N LEU A 178 -16.21 -5.70 6.55
CA LEU A 178 -16.13 -5.84 7.99
C LEU A 178 -16.51 -7.27 8.38
N PRO A 179 -15.64 -8.02 9.07
CA PRO A 179 -16.01 -9.32 9.62
C PRO A 179 -17.07 -9.15 10.72
N PRO A 180 -17.98 -10.11 10.92
CA PRO A 180 -19.00 -10.07 11.97
C PRO A 180 -18.42 -10.41 13.34
N THR A 181 -17.42 -9.67 13.80
CA THR A 181 -16.88 -9.79 15.16
C THR A 181 -17.85 -9.17 16.16
N GLU A 182 -17.82 -9.61 17.42
CA GLU A 182 -18.67 -9.07 18.48
C GLU A 182 -18.50 -7.55 18.61
N ASP A 183 -17.26 -7.05 18.56
CA ASP A 183 -16.95 -5.63 18.61
C ASP A 183 -17.51 -4.89 17.38
N ASN A 184 -17.28 -5.38 16.15
CA ASN A 184 -17.84 -4.77 14.94
C ASN A 184 -19.37 -4.71 14.98
N ILE A 185 -20.04 -5.77 15.44
CA ILE A 185 -21.50 -5.81 15.59
C ILE A 185 -21.97 -4.75 16.59
N LYS A 186 -21.37 -4.70 17.80
CA LYS A 186 -21.71 -3.72 18.84
C LYS A 186 -21.52 -2.29 18.36
N ILE A 187 -20.40 -2.01 17.71
CA ILE A 187 -20.08 -0.69 17.17
C ILE A 187 -21.12 -0.34 16.10
N CYS A 188 -21.28 -1.16 15.07
CA CYS A 188 -22.24 -0.91 13.99
C CYS A 188 -23.69 -0.76 14.50
N ALA A 189 -24.09 -1.48 15.55
CA ALA A 189 -25.39 -1.33 16.21
C ALA A 189 -25.51 -0.01 16.98
N ALA A 190 -24.47 0.42 17.71
CA ALA A 190 -24.44 1.71 18.38
C ALA A 190 -24.49 2.89 17.40
N ILE A 191 -23.90 2.74 16.21
CA ILE A 191 -24.07 3.73 15.13
C ILE A 191 -25.49 3.70 14.56
N ASN A 192 -26.12 2.52 14.48
CA ASN A 192 -27.48 2.37 13.94
C ASN A 192 -28.54 3.13 14.75
N THR A 193 -28.31 3.34 16.05
CA THR A 193 -29.23 4.06 16.93
C THR A 193 -29.03 5.57 16.88
N SER A 194 -28.00 6.06 16.18
CA SER A 194 -27.78 7.48 15.92
C SER A 194 -28.61 7.97 14.73
N ASN A 195 -29.20 9.17 14.86
CA ASN A 195 -29.99 9.81 13.80
C ASN A 195 -29.15 10.39 12.65
N ASN A 196 -27.81 10.41 12.79
CA ASN A 196 -26.89 11.02 11.83
C ASN A 196 -25.96 9.99 11.19
N LYS A 197 -26.54 8.93 10.60
CA LYS A 197 -25.79 7.92 9.86
C LYS A 197 -25.22 8.53 8.58
N THR A 198 -23.93 8.35 8.35
CA THR A 198 -23.30 8.73 7.09
C THR A 198 -23.61 7.70 6.00
N THR A 199 -23.49 8.05 4.73
CA THR A 199 -23.55 7.07 3.63
C THR A 199 -22.47 5.99 3.79
N ILE A 200 -21.33 6.35 4.38
CA ILE A 200 -20.20 5.46 4.68
C ILE A 200 -20.61 4.36 5.68
N TYR A 201 -21.42 4.70 6.69
CA TYR A 201 -22.00 3.72 7.60
C TYR A 201 -22.82 2.65 6.87
N ASN A 202 -23.67 3.04 5.92
CA ASN A 202 -24.46 2.06 5.18
C ASN A 202 -23.57 1.14 4.33
N GLN A 203 -22.48 1.66 3.76
CA GLN A 203 -21.54 0.87 2.97
C GLN A 203 -20.74 -0.12 3.82
N MET A 204 -20.38 0.25 5.06
CA MET A 204 -19.52 -0.57 5.92
C MET A 204 -20.32 -1.52 6.83
N CYS A 205 -21.40 -1.05 7.45
CA CYS A 205 -22.08 -1.74 8.55
C CYS A 205 -23.37 -2.48 8.18
N GLN A 206 -24.06 -2.14 7.07
CA GLN A 206 -25.37 -2.77 6.77
C GLN A 206 -25.26 -4.29 6.57
N GLY A 207 -24.17 -4.78 5.96
CA GLY A 207 -23.96 -6.21 5.74
C GLY A 207 -23.85 -7.02 7.04
N ILE A 208 -23.27 -6.43 8.08
CA ILE A 208 -23.09 -7.11 9.38
C ILE A 208 -24.39 -7.16 10.18
N ILE A 209 -25.12 -6.05 10.26
CA ILE A 209 -26.33 -5.95 11.09
C ILE A 209 -27.48 -6.81 10.53
N SER A 210 -27.52 -6.96 9.21
CA SER A 210 -28.59 -7.70 8.52
C SER A 210 -28.41 -9.23 8.58
N GLY A 211 -27.29 -9.74 9.11
CA GLY A 211 -26.95 -11.17 9.09
C GLY A 211 -26.71 -11.75 7.70
N ASN A 212 -26.67 -10.92 6.65
CA ASN A 212 -26.39 -11.33 5.27
C ASN A 212 -24.89 -11.21 4.98
N THR A 213 -24.09 -12.06 5.62
CA THR A 213 -22.71 -12.32 5.17
C THR A 213 -22.79 -13.26 3.97
N LYS A 214 -22.60 -12.72 2.76
CA LYS A 214 -22.30 -13.50 1.56
C LYS A 214 -20.86 -14.00 1.59
#